data_AF-A7S7C2-F1
#
_entry.id   AF-A7S7C2-F1
#
_cell.length_a   1.000
_cell.length_b   1.000
_cell.length_c   1.000
_cell.angle_alpha   90.00
_cell.angle_beta   90.00
_cell.angle_gamma   90.00
#
_symmetry.space_group_name_H-M   'P 1'
#
loop_
_entity.id
_entity.type
_entity.pdbx_description
1 polymer ?
#
loop_
_entity_poly.entity_id
_entity_poly.type
_entity_poly.pdbx_seq_one_letter_code
_entity_poly.pdbx_strand_id
1 'polypeptide(L)'
;MTGQAPVGAYVPRCADDGSYETVQCHDGTRYCWCVDEDGKERPGTRQTGQPNCDPVPVTPCRAQVEQALKTPASLDRFVPRCTLDGAYEDVQCQESTGECWCVDAQGSELDGTRSTELVTCHKHMSPSVCQQDRMQALAWSGRLVVGAFIPRCRSDGSYDPIQCHESPGQCWCVDVHGNELTGT
;
A
#
# COMPACT_ATOMS: atom_id res chain seq x y z
N MET A 1 -13.28 -52.45 -10.25
CA MET A 1 -12.48 -52.74 -9.04
C MET A 1 -12.65 -51.55 -8.11
N THR A 2 -13.37 -51.68 -7.01
CA THR A 2 -13.62 -50.57 -6.07
C THR A 2 -12.54 -50.60 -4.99
N GLY A 3 -11.50 -49.78 -5.13
CA GLY A 3 -10.51 -49.56 -4.07
C GLY A 3 -11.08 -48.64 -3.01
N GLN A 4 -11.33 -49.16 -1.81
CA GLN A 4 -11.65 -48.32 -0.65
C GLN A 4 -10.36 -47.66 -0.17
N ALA A 5 -10.36 -46.33 -0.10
CA ALA A 5 -9.26 -45.56 0.45
C ALA A 5 -9.11 -45.87 1.96
N PRO A 6 -7.87 -45.93 2.50
CA PRO A 6 -7.65 -46.10 3.93
C PRO A 6 -8.37 -45.03 4.76
N VAL A 7 -8.78 -45.38 5.99
CA VAL A 7 -9.43 -44.43 6.90
C VAL A 7 -8.49 -43.26 7.19
N GLY A 8 -8.95 -42.04 6.92
CA GLY A 8 -8.15 -40.82 7.03
C GLY A 8 -7.29 -40.50 5.81
N ALA A 9 -7.37 -41.28 4.73
CA ALA A 9 -6.81 -40.89 3.45
C ALA A 9 -7.68 -39.83 2.78
N TYR A 10 -7.03 -38.85 2.15
CA TYR A 10 -7.69 -37.87 1.32
C TYR A 10 -8.34 -38.52 0.09
N VAL A 11 -9.62 -38.24 -0.11
CA VAL A 11 -10.36 -38.60 -1.33
C VAL A 11 -10.82 -37.29 -1.99
N PRO A 12 -10.38 -36.99 -3.23
CA PRO A 12 -10.83 -35.79 -3.93
C PRO A 12 -12.35 -35.82 -4.15
N ARG A 13 -13.01 -34.67 -3.99
CA ARG A 13 -14.42 -34.50 -4.36
C ARG A 13 -14.53 -34.06 -5.81
N CYS A 14 -15.55 -34.58 -6.48
CA CYS A 14 -15.83 -34.31 -7.88
C CYS A 14 -17.29 -33.86 -8.04
N ALA A 15 -17.52 -32.94 -8.97
CA ALA A 15 -18.86 -32.54 -9.38
C ALA A 15 -19.52 -33.63 -10.25
N ASP A 16 -20.82 -33.47 -10.54
CA ASP A 16 -21.61 -34.45 -11.30
C ASP A 16 -21.11 -34.68 -12.74
N ASP A 17 -20.42 -33.70 -13.32
CA ASP A 17 -19.81 -33.79 -14.65
C ASP A 17 -18.43 -34.50 -14.63
N GLY A 18 -17.97 -34.93 -13.46
CA GLY A 18 -16.70 -35.61 -13.25
C GLY A 18 -15.49 -34.66 -13.10
N SER A 19 -15.69 -33.34 -13.17
CA SER A 19 -14.65 -32.36 -12.85
C SER A 19 -14.37 -32.32 -11.35
N TYR A 20 -13.20 -31.80 -10.94
CA TYR A 20 -12.92 -31.57 -9.53
C TYR A 20 -13.79 -30.44 -8.99
N GLU A 21 -14.35 -30.63 -7.79
CA GLU A 21 -14.94 -29.51 -7.07
C GLU A 21 -13.85 -28.46 -6.78
N THR A 22 -14.16 -27.18 -7.00
CA THR A 22 -13.20 -26.08 -6.83
C THR A 22 -12.68 -25.96 -5.40
N VAL A 23 -13.48 -26.39 -4.41
CA VAL A 23 -13.08 -26.50 -3.01
C VAL A 23 -12.89 -27.97 -2.66
N GLN A 24 -11.71 -28.32 -2.18
CA GLN A 24 -11.43 -29.64 -1.62
C GLN A 24 -11.27 -29.55 -0.11
N CYS A 25 -11.79 -30.55 0.61
CA CYS A 25 -11.68 -30.65 2.05
C CYS A 25 -11.14 -32.03 2.42
N HIS A 26 -10.22 -32.08 3.38
CA HIS A 26 -9.74 -33.35 3.91
C HIS A 26 -10.59 -33.78 5.09
N ASP A 27 -11.39 -34.81 4.88
CA ASP A 27 -12.22 -35.41 5.91
C ASP A 27 -11.35 -35.81 7.12
N GLY A 28 -11.78 -35.37 8.31
CA GLY A 28 -11.05 -35.63 9.56
C GLY A 28 -9.99 -34.60 9.97
N THR A 29 -9.61 -33.62 9.12
CA THR A 29 -8.58 -32.62 9.50
C THR A 29 -9.08 -31.16 9.54
N ARG A 30 -10.35 -30.90 9.18
CA ARG A 30 -10.98 -29.55 9.08
C ARG A 30 -10.34 -28.60 8.06
N TYR A 31 -9.28 -29.03 7.36
CA TYR A 31 -8.63 -28.23 6.35
C TYR A 31 -9.32 -28.37 5.00
N CYS A 32 -9.49 -27.25 4.34
CA CYS A 32 -9.94 -27.16 2.96
C CYS A 32 -9.03 -26.21 2.17
N TRP A 33 -8.99 -26.39 0.85
CA TRP A 33 -8.18 -25.59 -0.08
C TRP A 33 -8.90 -25.50 -1.43
N CYS A 34 -8.47 -24.56 -2.27
CA CYS A 34 -8.95 -24.47 -3.64
C CYS A 34 -8.07 -25.31 -4.57
N VAL A 35 -8.65 -25.88 -5.62
CA VAL A 35 -7.92 -26.58 -6.68
C VAL A 35 -8.14 -25.94 -8.05
N ASP A 36 -7.22 -26.18 -8.98
CA ASP A 36 -7.37 -25.87 -10.40
C ASP A 36 -8.13 -26.98 -11.16
N GLU A 37 -8.28 -26.83 -12.49
CA GLU A 37 -9.01 -27.80 -13.35
C GLU A 37 -8.36 -29.20 -13.35
N ASP A 38 -7.06 -29.30 -13.06
CA ASP A 38 -6.32 -30.55 -12.94
C ASP A 38 -6.41 -31.16 -11.53
N GLY A 39 -7.10 -30.49 -10.59
CA GLY A 39 -7.24 -30.91 -9.20
C GLY A 39 -6.03 -30.60 -8.32
N LYS A 40 -5.08 -29.76 -8.79
CA LYS A 40 -3.92 -29.34 -7.99
C LYS A 40 -4.29 -28.18 -7.08
N GLU A 41 -3.77 -28.24 -5.85
CA GLU A 41 -3.97 -27.18 -4.86
C GLU A 41 -3.41 -25.84 -5.33
N ARG A 42 -4.25 -24.79 -5.26
CA ARG A 42 -3.85 -23.41 -5.48
C ARG A 42 -3.05 -22.90 -4.27
N PRO A 43 -1.81 -22.39 -4.47
CA PRO A 43 -0.99 -21.91 -3.37
C PRO A 43 -1.69 -20.87 -2.50
N GLY A 44 -1.53 -21.00 -1.18
CA GLY A 44 -2.06 -20.05 -0.20
C GLY A 44 -3.56 -20.16 0.09
N THR A 45 -4.26 -21.14 -0.49
CA THR A 45 -5.72 -21.32 -0.28
C THR A 45 -6.08 -22.31 0.83
N ARG A 46 -5.09 -23.07 1.36
CA ARG A 46 -5.33 -24.04 2.44
C ARG A 46 -5.58 -23.36 3.78
N GLN A 47 -6.76 -23.58 4.33
CA GLN A 47 -7.22 -23.00 5.60
C GLN A 47 -8.17 -23.93 6.35
N THR A 48 -8.52 -23.60 7.58
CA THR A 48 -9.60 -24.27 8.30
C THR A 48 -10.96 -23.77 7.80
N GLY A 49 -11.89 -24.67 7.50
CA GLY A 49 -13.18 -24.30 6.94
C GLY A 49 -13.09 -23.91 5.46
N GLN A 50 -14.18 -23.35 4.91
CA GLN A 50 -14.32 -23.15 3.48
C GLN A 50 -13.50 -21.95 2.95
N PRO A 51 -12.58 -22.14 1.98
CA PRO A 51 -11.81 -21.06 1.38
C PRO A 51 -12.63 -20.26 0.37
N ASN A 52 -12.24 -19.01 0.16
CA ASN A 52 -12.70 -18.24 -0.99
C ASN A 52 -11.87 -18.65 -2.22
N CYS A 53 -12.51 -19.29 -3.19
CA CYS A 53 -11.87 -19.72 -4.43
C CYS A 53 -12.07 -18.76 -5.60
N ASP A 54 -12.72 -17.62 -5.37
CA ASP A 54 -12.82 -16.57 -6.38
C ASP A 54 -11.41 -16.19 -6.87
N PRO A 55 -11.25 -15.93 -8.18
CA PRO A 55 -10.00 -15.42 -8.70
C PRO A 55 -9.67 -14.12 -7.95
N VAL A 56 -8.56 -14.11 -7.22
CA VAL A 56 -8.07 -12.87 -6.64
C VAL A 56 -7.72 -11.97 -7.82
N PRO A 57 -8.28 -10.74 -7.92
CA PRO A 57 -7.97 -9.86 -9.03
C PRO A 57 -6.45 -9.71 -9.15
N VAL A 58 -5.91 -10.02 -10.33
CA VAL A 58 -4.49 -9.84 -10.60
C VAL A 58 -4.25 -8.34 -10.76
N THR A 59 -3.82 -7.71 -9.68
CA THR A 59 -3.40 -6.31 -9.65
C THR A 59 -2.14 -6.11 -10.50
N PRO A 60 -1.87 -4.89 -11.01
CA PRO A 60 -0.67 -4.60 -11.80
C PRO A 60 0.64 -5.06 -11.15
N CYS A 61 0.81 -4.83 -9.84
CA CYS A 61 2.02 -5.26 -9.12
C CYS A 61 2.20 -6.78 -9.15
N ARG A 62 1.16 -7.55 -8.80
CA ARG A 62 1.19 -9.02 -8.81
C ARG A 62 1.44 -9.58 -10.20
N ALA A 63 0.84 -8.99 -11.24
CA ALA A 63 1.11 -9.39 -12.62
C ALA A 63 2.60 -9.20 -12.97
N GLN A 64 3.20 -8.08 -12.53
CA GLN A 64 4.61 -7.80 -12.75
C GLN A 64 5.52 -8.77 -11.98
N VAL A 65 5.15 -9.16 -10.75
CA VAL A 65 5.84 -10.23 -10.00
C VAL A 65 5.82 -11.54 -10.79
N GLU A 66 4.64 -11.98 -11.25
CA GLU A 66 4.52 -13.23 -12.02
C GLU A 66 5.36 -13.20 -13.30
N GLN A 67 5.35 -12.06 -14.01
CA GLN A 67 6.16 -11.88 -15.21
C GLN A 67 7.66 -11.94 -14.89
N ALA A 68 8.10 -11.29 -13.81
CA ALA A 68 9.48 -11.32 -13.37
C ALA A 68 9.92 -12.70 -12.85
N LEU A 69 9.01 -13.55 -12.37
CA LEU A 69 9.33 -14.92 -11.96
C LEU A 69 9.42 -15.90 -13.15
N LYS A 70 8.77 -15.58 -14.26
CA LYS A 70 8.85 -16.36 -15.51
C LYS A 70 10.16 -16.12 -16.28
N THR A 71 10.84 -15.00 -16.02
CA THR A 71 12.14 -14.74 -16.62
C THR A 71 13.25 -15.47 -15.87
N PRO A 72 14.30 -15.94 -16.57
CA PRO A 72 15.46 -16.55 -15.91
C PRO A 72 16.05 -15.61 -14.86
N ALA A 73 16.47 -16.18 -13.72
CA ALA A 73 17.08 -15.40 -12.66
C ALA A 73 18.35 -14.72 -13.17
N SER A 74 18.35 -13.39 -13.19
CA SER A 74 19.53 -12.54 -13.38
C SER A 74 19.71 -11.65 -12.16
N LEU A 75 20.94 -11.15 -11.95
CA LEU A 75 21.22 -10.20 -10.86
C LEU A 75 20.43 -8.90 -11.06
N ASP A 76 20.29 -8.43 -12.29
CA ASP A 76 19.58 -7.17 -12.60
C ASP A 76 18.05 -7.36 -12.75
N ARG A 77 17.52 -8.52 -12.40
CA ARG A 77 16.09 -8.79 -12.45
C ARG A 77 15.39 -8.08 -11.30
N PHE A 78 14.56 -7.10 -11.62
CA PHE A 78 13.71 -6.42 -10.66
C PHE A 78 12.43 -7.23 -10.40
N VAL A 79 12.13 -7.51 -9.13
CA VAL A 79 10.85 -8.10 -8.69
C VAL A 79 10.19 -7.09 -7.75
N PRO A 80 9.04 -6.49 -8.12
CA PRO A 80 8.42 -5.48 -7.28
C PRO A 80 7.86 -6.09 -6.00
N ARG A 81 7.85 -5.29 -4.93
CA ARG A 81 7.20 -5.60 -3.66
C ARG A 81 5.78 -5.07 -3.69
N CYS A 82 4.83 -5.95 -3.35
CA CYS A 82 3.41 -5.63 -3.34
C CYS A 82 2.85 -5.73 -1.92
N THR A 83 1.92 -4.84 -1.61
CA THR A 83 1.11 -4.91 -0.40
C THR A 83 0.15 -6.12 -0.42
N LEU A 84 -0.48 -6.39 0.73
CA LEU A 84 -1.46 -7.50 0.86
C LEU A 84 -2.69 -7.33 -0.03
N ASP A 85 -3.10 -6.10 -0.31
CA ASP A 85 -4.19 -5.77 -1.25
C ASP A 85 -3.72 -5.75 -2.72
N GLY A 86 -2.42 -5.88 -2.97
CA GLY A 86 -1.83 -6.01 -4.31
C GLY A 86 -1.43 -4.68 -4.96
N ALA A 87 -1.48 -3.57 -4.22
CA ALA A 87 -0.83 -2.33 -4.65
C ALA A 87 0.70 -2.48 -4.60
N TYR A 88 1.41 -1.57 -5.26
CA TYR A 88 2.86 -1.46 -5.06
C TYR A 88 3.13 -0.92 -3.66
N GLU A 89 4.14 -1.47 -2.98
CA GLU A 89 4.69 -0.79 -1.79
C GLU A 89 5.29 0.55 -2.23
N ASP A 90 5.13 1.58 -1.40
CA ASP A 90 5.59 2.94 -1.73
C ASP A 90 7.10 3.00 -1.99
N VAL A 91 7.88 2.15 -1.31
CA VAL A 91 9.32 1.97 -1.49
C VAL A 91 9.57 0.66 -2.22
N GLN A 92 10.31 0.73 -3.32
CA GLN A 92 10.82 -0.42 -4.05
C GLN A 92 12.33 -0.48 -3.91
N CYS A 93 12.90 -1.68 -3.95
CA CYS A 93 14.35 -1.87 -3.81
C CYS A 93 14.87 -2.89 -4.84
N GLN A 94 16.00 -2.57 -5.45
CA GLN A 94 16.79 -3.48 -6.27
C GLN A 94 17.76 -4.25 -5.37
N GLU A 95 17.49 -5.54 -5.16
CA GLU A 95 18.29 -6.38 -4.26
C GLU A 95 19.76 -6.53 -4.69
N SER A 96 20.06 -6.44 -5.99
CA SER A 96 21.43 -6.60 -6.50
C SER A 96 22.32 -5.38 -6.27
N THR A 97 21.75 -4.17 -6.30
CA THR A 97 22.50 -2.92 -6.11
C THR A 97 22.33 -2.34 -4.71
N GLY A 98 21.29 -2.76 -3.98
CA GLY A 98 20.91 -2.18 -2.68
C GLY A 98 20.26 -0.80 -2.80
N GLU A 99 19.92 -0.36 -4.01
CA GLU A 99 19.24 0.92 -4.25
C GLU A 99 17.74 0.76 -4.00
N CYS A 100 17.16 1.69 -3.27
CA CYS A 100 15.72 1.81 -3.10
C CYS A 100 15.22 3.14 -3.68
N TRP A 101 13.95 3.21 -4.07
CA TRP A 101 13.30 4.41 -4.61
C TRP A 101 11.81 4.40 -4.30
N CYS A 102 11.18 5.57 -4.41
CA CYS A 102 9.73 5.68 -4.28
C CYS A 102 9.03 5.39 -5.60
N VAL A 103 7.85 4.77 -5.55
CA VAL A 103 7.02 4.52 -6.73
C VAL A 103 5.62 5.11 -6.61
N ASP A 104 4.97 5.37 -7.75
CA ASP A 104 3.54 5.72 -7.83
C ASP A 104 2.61 4.52 -7.76
N ALA A 105 1.30 4.79 -7.81
CA ALA A 105 0.28 3.75 -7.75
C ALA A 105 0.35 2.77 -8.94
N GLN A 106 1.15 3.09 -9.97
CA GLN A 106 1.39 2.27 -11.14
C GLN A 106 2.75 1.55 -11.07
N GLY A 107 3.53 1.77 -9.99
CA GLY A 107 4.85 1.18 -9.79
C GLY A 107 5.97 1.94 -10.51
N SER A 108 5.70 3.13 -11.05
CA SER A 108 6.70 3.94 -11.73
C SER A 108 7.55 4.69 -10.72
N GLU A 109 8.86 4.68 -10.91
CA GLU A 109 9.81 5.41 -10.07
C GLU A 109 9.53 6.92 -10.07
N LEU A 110 9.61 7.51 -8.89
CA LEU A 110 9.63 8.95 -8.71
C LEU A 110 11.04 9.47 -8.87
N ASP A 111 11.24 10.36 -9.83
CA ASP A 111 12.54 10.97 -10.11
C ASP A 111 13.20 11.58 -8.86
N GLY A 112 14.50 11.30 -8.69
CA GLY A 112 15.29 11.83 -7.59
C GLY A 112 15.07 11.16 -6.23
N THR A 113 14.28 10.08 -6.16
CA THR A 113 14.04 9.34 -4.91
C THR A 113 14.96 8.13 -4.71
N ARG A 114 15.74 7.77 -5.73
CA ARG A 114 16.66 6.63 -5.68
C ARG A 114 17.87 6.88 -4.80
N SER A 115 18.15 5.97 -3.86
CA SER A 115 19.27 6.05 -2.93
C SER A 115 19.66 4.66 -2.42
N THR A 116 20.92 4.49 -2.00
CA THR A 116 21.38 3.33 -1.23
C THR A 116 21.16 3.49 0.28
N GLU A 117 20.77 4.68 0.72
CA GLU A 117 20.39 4.99 2.12
C GLU A 117 18.89 4.81 2.35
N LEU A 118 18.42 5.04 3.58
CA LEU A 118 16.99 4.98 3.91
C LEU A 118 16.17 5.96 3.04
N VAL A 119 15.24 5.42 2.25
CA VAL A 119 14.30 6.19 1.43
C VAL A 119 12.99 6.36 2.18
N THR A 120 12.52 7.61 2.31
CA THR A 120 11.21 7.94 2.87
C THR A 120 10.29 8.48 1.79
N CYS A 121 9.19 7.76 1.51
CA CYS A 121 8.23 8.17 0.50
C CYS A 121 7.14 9.04 1.10
N HIS A 122 7.11 10.30 0.67
CA HIS A 122 6.19 11.32 1.17
C HIS A 122 4.76 11.22 0.58
N LYS A 123 4.41 10.09 -0.05
CA LYS A 123 3.11 9.89 -0.72
C LYS A 123 1.90 9.82 0.22
N HIS A 124 2.14 9.77 1.53
CA HIS A 124 1.10 9.83 2.56
C HIS A 124 1.18 11.04 3.51
N MET A 125 1.84 12.15 3.13
CA MET A 125 1.58 13.42 3.82
C MET A 125 0.30 14.03 3.27
N SER A 126 -0.83 13.77 3.93
CA SER A 126 -1.87 14.79 3.99
C SER A 126 -1.18 16.11 4.36
N PRO A 127 -1.51 17.24 3.70
CA PRO A 127 -0.92 18.52 4.05
C PRO A 127 -1.02 18.69 5.56
N SER A 128 0.08 19.09 6.22
CA SER A 128 0.07 19.28 7.66
C SER A 128 -1.01 20.27 8.06
N VAL A 129 -1.42 20.30 9.33
CA VAL A 129 -2.47 21.23 9.79
C VAL A 129 -2.13 22.68 9.39
N CYS A 130 -0.87 23.11 9.59
CA CYS A 130 -0.43 24.44 9.15
C CYS A 130 -0.53 24.63 7.62
N GLN A 131 -0.14 23.63 6.82
CA GLN A 131 -0.21 23.71 5.36
C GLN A 131 -1.66 23.74 4.87
N GLN A 132 -2.57 23.01 5.51
CA GLN A 132 -4.01 23.06 5.24
C GLN A 132 -4.60 24.43 5.53
N ASP A 133 -4.32 24.97 6.72
CA ASP A 133 -4.77 26.30 7.12
C ASP A 133 -4.24 27.38 6.16
N ARG A 134 -2.96 27.27 5.75
CA ARG A 134 -2.35 28.17 4.76
C ARG A 134 -3.07 28.14 3.43
N MET A 135 -3.37 26.94 2.90
CA MET A 135 -4.10 26.79 1.64
C MET A 135 -5.53 27.34 1.73
N GLN A 136 -6.23 27.10 2.84
CA GLN A 136 -7.56 27.64 3.07
C GLN A 136 -7.54 29.17 3.15
N ALA A 137 -6.60 29.76 3.88
CA ALA A 137 -6.43 31.21 3.97
C ALA A 137 -6.13 31.83 2.60
N LEU A 138 -5.26 31.21 1.80
CA LEU A 138 -4.92 31.64 0.44
C LEU A 138 -6.10 31.53 -0.53
N ALA A 139 -6.96 30.51 -0.39
CA ALA A 139 -8.16 30.38 -1.20
C ALA A 139 -9.19 31.50 -0.93
N TRP A 140 -9.15 32.11 0.26
CA TRP A 140 -10.10 33.13 0.70
C TRP A 140 -9.58 34.57 0.50
N SER A 141 -8.26 34.76 0.43
CA SER A 141 -7.62 36.07 0.26
C SER A 141 -7.98 36.77 -1.06
N GLY A 142 -8.51 36.03 -2.05
CA GLY A 142 -8.98 36.57 -3.33
C GLY A 142 -10.47 36.90 -3.42
N ARG A 143 -11.28 36.71 -2.35
CA ARG A 143 -12.75 36.65 -2.51
C ARG A 143 -13.64 37.44 -1.55
N LEU A 144 -13.13 38.22 -0.58
CA LEU A 144 -13.85 39.32 0.18
C LEU A 144 -13.33 39.56 1.62
N VAL A 145 -12.30 38.87 2.11
CA VAL A 145 -11.78 39.08 3.48
C VAL A 145 -10.46 39.87 3.44
N VAL A 146 -10.57 41.19 3.58
CA VAL A 146 -9.42 42.07 3.76
C VAL A 146 -8.81 41.77 5.14
N GLY A 147 -7.56 41.31 5.15
CA GLY A 147 -6.83 41.00 6.39
C GLY A 147 -6.92 39.54 6.87
N ALA A 148 -7.21 38.58 5.98
CA ALA A 148 -7.09 37.17 6.33
C ALA A 148 -5.63 36.82 6.68
N PHE A 149 -5.40 36.22 7.85
CA PHE A 149 -4.10 35.75 8.30
C PHE A 149 -3.70 34.49 7.53
N ILE A 150 -2.49 34.50 6.94
CA ILE A 150 -1.92 33.36 6.23
C ILE A 150 -0.78 32.78 7.08
N PRO A 151 -0.94 31.59 7.68
CA PRO A 151 0.09 31.03 8.55
C PRO A 151 1.38 30.70 7.80
N ARG A 152 2.50 30.88 8.50
CA ARG A 152 3.84 30.46 8.10
C ARG A 152 4.13 29.07 8.68
N CYS A 153 4.53 28.16 7.81
CA CYS A 153 4.85 26.79 8.19
C CYS A 153 6.35 26.53 8.00
N ARG A 154 6.91 25.72 8.90
CA ARG A 154 8.27 25.18 8.77
C ARG A 154 8.31 24.05 7.75
N SER A 155 9.52 23.65 7.36
CA SER A 155 9.75 22.55 6.41
C SER A 155 9.26 21.19 6.92
N ASP A 156 9.14 21.02 8.24
CA ASP A 156 8.58 19.82 8.89
C ASP A 156 7.04 19.83 8.96
N GLY A 157 6.40 20.91 8.48
CA GLY A 157 4.95 21.08 8.49
C GLY A 157 4.37 21.65 9.78
N SER A 158 5.16 21.90 10.82
CA SER A 158 4.70 22.60 12.03
C SER A 158 4.49 24.10 11.77
N TYR A 159 3.73 24.77 12.65
CA TYR A 159 3.65 26.23 12.63
C TYR A 159 5.02 26.81 12.98
N ASP A 160 5.42 27.87 12.27
CA ASP A 160 6.50 28.71 12.75
C ASP A 160 6.11 29.28 14.14
N PRO A 161 6.92 29.12 15.20
CA PRO A 161 6.60 29.65 16.51
C PRO A 161 6.40 31.15 16.53
N ILE A 162 6.89 31.87 15.52
CA ILE A 162 6.61 33.27 15.29
C ILE A 162 5.72 33.36 14.04
N GLN A 163 4.52 33.90 14.21
CA GLN A 163 3.62 34.23 13.11
C GLN A 163 3.62 35.74 12.90
N CYS A 164 3.46 36.19 11.67
CA CYS A 164 3.46 37.61 11.34
C CYS A 164 2.35 37.92 10.33
N HIS A 165 1.60 39.00 10.58
CA HIS A 165 0.66 39.55 9.61
C HIS A 165 1.44 40.33 8.55
N GLU A 166 1.16 40.10 7.26
CA GLU A 166 1.87 40.80 6.17
C GLU A 166 1.58 42.31 6.14
N SER A 167 0.47 42.75 6.74
CA SER A 167 0.13 44.15 7.00
C SER A 167 -0.85 44.19 8.17
N PRO A 168 -0.56 44.87 9.30
CA PRO A 168 0.45 45.92 9.54
C PRO A 168 1.85 45.46 10.03
N GLY A 169 2.24 44.20 9.83
CA GLY A 169 3.57 43.72 10.24
C GLY A 169 3.68 43.29 11.71
N GLN A 170 2.56 43.09 12.39
CA GLN A 170 2.54 42.59 13.76
C GLN A 170 2.89 41.10 13.78
N CYS A 171 3.77 40.71 14.70
CA CYS A 171 4.14 39.32 14.94
C CYS A 171 3.77 38.89 16.36
N TRP A 172 3.43 37.62 16.53
CA TRP A 172 3.09 37.01 17.82
C TRP A 172 3.66 35.59 17.89
N CYS A 173 3.74 35.04 19.09
CA CYS A 173 4.15 33.65 19.27
C CYS A 173 2.94 32.71 19.25
N VAL A 174 3.13 31.50 18.74
CA VAL A 174 2.10 30.45 18.71
C VAL A 174 2.53 29.16 19.39
N ASP A 175 1.55 28.39 19.87
CA ASP A 175 1.74 27.03 20.35
C ASP A 175 1.92 26.01 19.20
N VAL A 176 2.08 24.73 19.54
CA VAL A 176 2.25 23.64 18.57
C VAL A 176 1.05 23.43 17.63
N HIS A 177 -0.11 23.98 17.99
CA HIS A 177 -1.34 23.93 17.20
C HIS A 177 -1.62 25.24 16.45
N GLY A 178 -0.72 26.23 16.52
CA GLY A 178 -0.88 27.52 15.84
C GLY A 178 -1.71 28.56 16.59
N ASN A 179 -2.09 28.31 17.85
CA ASN A 179 -2.84 29.28 18.66
C ASN A 179 -1.91 30.34 19.24
N GLU A 180 -2.33 31.60 19.22
CA GLU A 180 -1.59 32.72 19.80
C GLU A 180 -1.39 32.57 21.32
N LEU A 181 -0.15 32.77 21.78
CA LEU A 181 0.20 32.83 23.18
C LEU A 181 -0.10 34.23 23.74
N THR A 182 -0.82 34.29 24.86
CA THR A 182 -1.28 35.57 25.43
C THR A 182 -0.11 36.46 25.87
N GLY A 183 -0.12 37.73 25.44
CA GLY A 183 0.87 38.73 25.85
C GLY A 183 2.18 38.73 25.04
N THR A 184 2.12 38.31 23.77
CA THR A 184 3.25 38.27 22.84
C THR A 184 3.16 39.33 21.75
#